data_AF-A0AA86MXG2-F1
#
_entry.id   AF-A0AA86MXG2-F1
#
_cell.length_a   1.000
_cell.length_b   1.000
_cell.length_c   1.000
_cell.angle_alpha   90.00
_cell.angle_beta   90.00
_cell.angle_gamma   90.00
#
_symmetry.space_group_name_H-M   'P 1'
#
loop_
_entity.id
_entity.type
_entity.pdbx_description
1 polymer ?
#
loop_
_entity_poly.entity_id
_entity_poly.type
_entity_poly.pdbx_seq_one_letter_code
_entity_poly.pdbx_strand_id
1 'polypeptide(L)'
;MTSLKVQEGEILVQGHFARPIFGILDPPASRVHSAFFTSLAPFGININDVKLAHGVPNLSEASVTYPLLNFSSMVKLSLDKMEVACFNTSRLQRDEMSAIFTKSFHSLIEIVPETEIREFAVNISLHTLLDDKQPDEFWRSFLPTVPRGIGPSSGQGVVFYYGGHDKTTASSLVFDMSARVSGGIFFRTSINFDGAKVSIEELPSAAEQAFNTLSSNLDLTLT
;
A
#
# COMPACT_ATOMS: atom_id res chain seq x y z
N MET A 1 15.96 1.33 -22.21
CA MET A 1 15.51 1.22 -20.80
C MET A 1 15.33 2.61 -20.27
N THR A 2 14.16 2.94 -19.72
CA THR A 2 13.87 4.25 -19.14
C THR A 2 14.15 4.21 -17.64
N SER A 3 14.95 5.14 -17.14
CA SER A 3 15.31 5.23 -15.72
C SER A 3 14.36 6.18 -14.99
N LEU A 4 13.78 5.71 -13.88
CA LEU A 4 12.80 6.41 -13.07
C LEU A 4 13.36 6.63 -11.67
N LYS A 5 13.83 7.85 -11.41
CA LYS A 5 14.37 8.25 -10.12
C LYS A 5 13.25 8.57 -9.14
N VAL A 6 13.10 7.76 -8.10
CA VAL A 6 12.03 7.95 -7.10
C VAL A 6 12.27 9.23 -6.30
N GLN A 7 11.29 10.14 -6.31
CA GLN A 7 11.31 11.37 -5.50
C GLN A 7 10.47 11.20 -4.24
N GLU A 8 9.27 10.65 -4.39
CA GLU A 8 8.36 10.36 -3.30
C GLU A 8 7.70 8.99 -3.54
N GLY A 9 7.34 8.31 -2.46
CA GLY A 9 6.61 7.06 -2.56
C GLY A 9 5.79 6.75 -1.34
N GLU A 10 4.72 6.01 -1.57
CA GLU A 10 3.78 5.53 -0.57
C GLU A 10 3.54 4.04 -0.81
N ILE A 11 3.54 3.26 0.28
CA ILE A 11 3.15 1.86 0.27
C ILE A 11 1.98 1.68 1.22
N LEU A 12 0.90 1.09 0.73
CA LEU A 12 -0.28 0.73 1.50
C LEU A 12 -0.51 -0.76 1.38
N VAL A 13 -0.46 -1.47 2.51
CA VAL A 13 -0.81 -2.88 2.60
C VAL A 13 -2.10 -3.02 3.40
N GLN A 14 -3.08 -3.72 2.84
CA GLN A 14 -4.35 -3.98 3.49
C GLN A 14 -4.55 -5.49 3.58
N GLY A 15 -4.96 -6.00 4.74
CA GLY A 15 -5.43 -7.37 4.90
C GLY A 15 -6.91 -7.35 5.20
N HIS A 16 -7.72 -7.83 4.26
CA HIS A 16 -9.17 -7.93 4.40
C HIS A 16 -9.54 -9.22 5.10
N PHE A 17 -10.31 -9.11 6.18
CA PHE A 17 -10.73 -10.28 6.95
C PHE A 17 -11.84 -11.04 6.22
N ALA A 18 -11.87 -12.36 6.39
CA ALA A 18 -12.96 -13.19 5.87
C ALA A 18 -14.28 -12.88 6.58
N ARG A 19 -14.21 -12.42 7.84
CA ARG A 19 -15.37 -12.03 8.67
C ARG A 19 -15.00 -10.81 9.51
N PRO A 20 -15.95 -9.90 9.79
CA PRO A 20 -15.69 -8.79 10.68
C PRO A 20 -15.33 -9.25 12.11
N ILE A 21 -14.36 -8.59 12.73
CA ILE A 21 -13.88 -8.88 14.08
C ILE A 21 -14.42 -7.82 15.04
N PHE A 22 -15.62 -8.03 15.57
CA PHE A 22 -16.28 -7.07 16.46
C PHE A 22 -15.55 -6.84 17.79
N GLY A 23 -14.83 -7.85 18.29
CA GLY A 23 -14.09 -7.76 19.56
C GLY A 23 -12.91 -6.77 19.56
N ILE A 24 -12.53 -6.23 18.39
CA ILE A 24 -11.53 -5.16 18.29
C ILE A 24 -12.01 -3.87 18.95
N LEU A 25 -13.32 -3.61 18.94
CA LEU A 25 -13.89 -2.34 19.36
C LEU A 25 -14.30 -2.29 20.83
N ASP A 26 -14.11 -3.35 21.62
CA ASP A 26 -14.50 -3.39 23.04
C ASP A 26 -13.58 -2.49 23.89
N PRO A 27 -14.00 -1.26 24.25
CA PRO A 27 -13.17 -0.36 25.06
C PRO A 27 -13.34 -0.73 26.54
N PRO A 28 -12.39 -0.43 27.43
CA PRO A 28 -10.98 -0.06 27.25
C PRO A 28 -10.01 -1.23 27.54
N ALA A 29 -10.54 -2.45 27.67
CA ALA A 29 -9.81 -3.64 28.11
C ALA A 29 -9.42 -4.58 26.96
N SER A 30 -9.55 -4.13 25.70
CA SER A 30 -9.21 -4.98 24.56
C SER A 30 -7.74 -5.37 24.59
N ARG A 31 -7.48 -6.66 24.77
CA ARG A 31 -6.17 -7.28 24.67
C ARG A 31 -5.48 -6.92 23.34
N VAL A 32 -6.25 -6.57 22.32
CA VAL A 32 -5.77 -6.12 21.01
C VAL A 32 -4.98 -4.81 21.16
N HIS A 33 -5.51 -3.80 21.84
CA HIS A 33 -4.82 -2.51 21.96
C HIS A 33 -3.51 -2.64 22.76
N SER A 34 -3.51 -3.45 23.82
CA SER A 34 -2.29 -3.74 24.58
C SER A 34 -1.25 -4.45 23.71
N ALA A 35 -1.66 -5.46 22.92
CA ALA A 35 -0.76 -6.19 22.04
C ALA A 35 -0.16 -5.29 20.95
N PHE A 36 -0.97 -4.44 20.33
CA PHE A 36 -0.50 -3.47 19.34
C PHE A 36 0.46 -2.46 19.95
N PHE A 37 0.15 -1.91 21.12
CA PHE A 37 1.05 -0.97 21.79
C PHE A 37 2.40 -1.61 22.11
N THR A 38 2.41 -2.84 22.64
CA THR A 38 3.65 -3.57 22.93
C THR A 38 4.44 -3.88 21.66
N SER A 39 3.80 -4.41 20.61
CA SER A 39 4.49 -4.78 19.37
C SER A 39 4.97 -3.58 18.55
N LEU A 40 4.28 -2.45 18.65
CA LEU A 40 4.62 -1.22 17.93
C LEU A 40 5.49 -0.25 18.74
N ALA A 41 5.75 -0.53 20.01
CA ALA A 41 6.67 0.24 20.85
C ALA A 41 8.06 0.46 20.22
N PRO A 42 8.70 -0.54 19.57
CA PRO A 42 9.97 -0.33 18.87
C PRO A 42 9.90 0.69 17.72
N PHE A 43 8.71 0.94 17.19
CA PHE A 43 8.47 1.91 16.11
C PHE A 43 7.98 3.27 16.63
N GLY A 44 8.11 3.53 17.94
CA GLY A 44 7.85 4.84 18.54
C GLY A 44 6.37 5.20 18.68
N ILE A 45 5.48 4.21 18.80
CA ILE A 45 4.07 4.48 19.08
C ILE A 45 3.90 5.22 20.43
N ASN A 46 2.97 6.16 20.49
CA ASN A 46 2.59 6.87 21.71
C ASN A 46 1.08 6.71 21.95
N ILE A 47 0.69 6.46 23.19
CA ILE A 47 -0.72 6.28 23.56
C ILE A 47 -1.56 7.53 23.28
N ASN A 48 -0.96 8.72 23.40
CA ASN A 48 -1.63 9.99 23.13
C ASN A 48 -1.92 10.19 21.64
N ASP A 49 -1.23 9.46 20.76
CA ASP A 49 -1.43 9.53 19.31
C ASP A 49 -2.45 8.50 18.81
N VAL A 50 -2.83 7.53 19.65
CA VAL A 50 -3.83 6.50 19.28
C VAL A 50 -5.20 7.17 19.16
N LYS A 51 -5.80 7.03 17.98
CA LYS A 51 -7.12 7.63 17.68
C LYS A 51 -8.16 6.55 17.56
N LEU A 52 -9.24 6.74 18.29
CA LEU A 52 -10.35 5.82 18.36
C LEU A 52 -11.58 6.46 17.70
N ALA A 53 -11.98 5.92 16.56
CA ALA A 53 -13.20 6.33 15.87
C ALA A 53 -14.38 5.49 16.39
N HIS A 54 -15.08 6.01 17.41
CA HIS A 54 -16.29 5.43 17.98
C HIS A 54 -17.48 6.38 17.85
N GLY A 55 -18.70 5.84 17.97
CA GLY A 55 -19.95 6.63 17.88
C GLY A 55 -20.25 7.16 16.48
N VAL A 56 -19.63 6.56 15.46
CA VAL A 56 -19.90 6.85 14.05
C VAL A 56 -21.27 6.31 13.64
N PRO A 57 -21.96 6.94 12.67
CA PRO A 57 -23.30 6.51 12.23
C PRO A 57 -23.32 5.08 11.68
N ASN A 58 -22.21 4.65 11.08
CA ASN A 58 -22.06 3.34 10.45
C ASN A 58 -20.98 2.53 11.15
N LEU A 59 -21.31 1.30 11.53
CA LEU A 59 -20.38 0.39 12.20
C LEU A 59 -19.12 0.09 11.36
N SER A 60 -19.22 0.15 10.03
CA SER A 60 -18.09 0.00 9.10
C SER A 60 -17.03 1.11 9.20
N GLU A 61 -17.38 2.28 9.76
CA GLU A 61 -16.45 3.39 9.95
C GLU A 61 -15.67 3.28 11.27
N ALA A 62 -16.10 2.38 12.16
CA ALA A 62 -15.45 2.20 13.45
C ALA A 62 -14.05 1.62 13.24
N SER A 63 -13.06 2.28 13.83
CA SER A 63 -11.66 1.93 13.64
C SER A 63 -10.77 2.48 14.75
N VAL A 64 -9.59 1.87 14.89
CA VAL A 64 -8.51 2.37 15.74
C VAL A 64 -7.31 2.64 14.87
N THR A 65 -6.72 3.81 15.05
CA THR A 65 -5.54 4.24 14.30
C THR A 65 -4.37 4.38 15.26
N TYR A 66 -3.24 3.78 14.88
CA TYR A 66 -1.97 3.77 15.58
C TYR A 66 -0.92 4.48 14.71
N PRO A 67 -0.71 5.80 14.87
CA PRO A 67 0.32 6.52 14.15
C PRO A 67 1.72 6.14 14.64
N LEU A 68 2.65 5.95 13.70
CA LEU A 68 4.07 5.71 13.93
C LEU A 68 4.84 6.90 13.34
N LEU A 69 4.78 8.04 14.03
CA LEU A 69 5.19 9.34 13.48
C LEU A 69 6.67 9.39 13.08
N ASN A 70 7.55 8.72 13.84
CA ASN A 70 8.97 8.62 13.54
C ASN A 70 9.25 7.95 12.18
N PHE A 71 8.35 7.07 11.76
CA PHE A 71 8.44 6.26 10.56
C PHE A 71 7.53 6.78 9.45
N SER A 72 6.85 7.93 9.63
CA SER A 72 5.85 8.43 8.67
C SER A 72 4.86 7.34 8.24
N SER A 73 4.44 6.51 9.20
CA SER A 73 3.63 5.31 8.98
C SER A 73 2.41 5.30 9.89
N MET A 74 1.45 4.46 9.56
CA MET A 74 0.22 4.29 10.31
C MET A 74 -0.27 2.85 10.20
N VAL A 75 -0.73 2.29 11.31
CA VAL A 75 -1.51 1.06 11.33
C VAL A 75 -2.94 1.42 11.68
N LYS A 76 -3.89 1.05 10.86
CA LYS A 76 -5.31 1.27 11.10
C LYS A 76 -6.04 -0.05 11.12
N LEU A 77 -6.77 -0.29 12.21
CA LEU A 77 -7.53 -1.50 12.41
C LEU A 77 -9.01 -1.16 12.37
N SER A 78 -9.70 -1.70 11.37
CA SER A 78 -11.15 -1.62 11.18
C SER A 78 -11.76 -2.98 11.49
N LEU A 79 -13.09 -3.04 11.51
CA LEU A 79 -13.79 -4.30 11.74
C LEU A 79 -13.55 -5.36 10.68
N ASP A 80 -13.37 -4.96 9.42
CA ASP A 80 -13.30 -5.85 8.25
C ASP A 80 -11.92 -5.90 7.59
N LYS A 81 -10.96 -5.10 8.08
CA LYS A 81 -9.60 -5.07 7.56
C LYS A 81 -8.61 -4.45 8.54
N MET A 82 -7.34 -4.72 8.31
CA MET A 82 -6.23 -3.92 8.83
C MET A 82 -5.45 -3.29 7.68
N GLU A 83 -5.02 -2.05 7.88
CA GLU A 83 -4.25 -1.25 6.92
C GLU A 83 -2.93 -0.84 7.55
N VAL A 84 -1.84 -0.99 6.81
CA VAL A 84 -0.50 -0.51 7.16
C VAL A 84 -0.04 0.39 6.03
N ALA A 85 0.08 1.68 6.32
CA ALA A 85 0.45 2.71 5.36
C ALA A 85 1.81 3.31 5.73
N CYS A 86 2.70 3.41 4.75
CA CYS A 86 3.99 4.06 4.82
C CYS A 86 4.00 5.22 3.82
N PHE A 87 3.87 6.46 4.31
CA PHE A 87 3.63 7.64 3.46
C PHE A 87 4.90 8.24 2.84
N ASN A 88 6.07 7.75 3.23
CA ASN A 88 7.33 8.23 2.69
C ASN A 88 8.36 7.10 2.63
N THR A 89 8.48 6.46 1.48
CA THR A 89 9.44 5.39 1.24
C THR A 89 10.90 5.84 1.30
N SER A 90 11.20 7.14 1.13
CA SER A 90 12.58 7.64 1.22
C SER A 90 13.15 7.64 2.65
N ARG A 91 12.27 7.59 3.66
CA ARG A 91 12.64 7.62 5.08
C ARG A 91 12.69 6.25 5.73
N LEU A 92 12.27 5.21 5.01
CA LEU A 92 12.00 3.90 5.55
C LEU A 92 12.80 2.84 4.81
N GLN A 93 13.52 2.02 5.57
CA GLN A 93 14.12 0.83 4.99
C GLN A 93 13.04 -0.24 4.76
N ARG A 94 13.27 -1.06 3.73
CA ARG A 94 12.40 -2.20 3.40
C ARG A 94 12.10 -3.09 4.61
N ASP A 95 13.13 -3.39 5.39
CA ASP A 95 13.03 -4.30 6.53
C ASP A 95 12.17 -3.71 7.65
N GLU A 96 12.22 -2.39 7.85
CA GLU A 96 11.39 -1.69 8.82
C GLU A 96 9.91 -1.73 8.41
N MET A 97 9.60 -1.45 7.14
CA MET A 97 8.24 -1.54 6.61
C MET A 97 7.68 -2.96 6.74
N SER A 98 8.49 -3.95 6.37
CA SER A 98 8.12 -5.36 6.49
C SER A 98 7.90 -5.77 7.93
N ALA A 99 8.73 -5.28 8.86
CA ALA A 99 8.60 -5.57 10.28
C ALA A 99 7.36 -4.92 10.91
N ILE A 100 7.01 -3.67 10.55
CA ILE A 100 5.77 -3.01 11.00
C ILE A 100 4.57 -3.84 10.56
N PHE A 101 4.50 -4.15 9.27
CA PHE A 101 3.42 -4.97 8.71
C PHE A 101 3.29 -6.32 9.42
N THR A 102 4.37 -7.09 9.46
CA THR A 102 4.38 -8.46 9.99
C THR A 102 4.01 -8.46 11.47
N LYS A 103 4.60 -7.57 12.29
CA LYS A 103 4.29 -7.47 13.72
C LYS A 103 2.85 -7.06 13.98
N SER A 104 2.28 -6.13 13.20
CA SER A 104 0.87 -5.76 13.35
C SER A 104 -0.06 -6.93 13.10
N PHE A 105 0.16 -7.71 12.02
CA PHE A 105 -0.71 -8.84 11.69
C PHE A 105 -0.56 -9.99 12.70
N HIS A 106 0.66 -10.29 13.14
CA HIS A 106 0.87 -11.29 14.20
C HIS A 106 0.20 -10.90 15.51
N SER A 107 0.35 -9.65 15.96
CA SER A 107 -0.34 -9.17 17.17
C SER A 107 -1.84 -9.33 17.10
N LEU A 108 -2.45 -9.12 15.93
CA LEU A 108 -3.88 -9.33 15.77
C LEU A 108 -4.25 -10.81 15.88
N ILE A 109 -3.55 -11.67 15.13
CA ILE A 109 -3.86 -13.11 15.06
C ILE A 109 -3.58 -13.81 16.40
N GLU A 110 -2.53 -13.42 17.12
CA GLU A 110 -2.24 -13.97 18.45
C GLU A 110 -3.35 -13.69 19.46
N ILE A 111 -4.00 -12.52 19.36
CA ILE A 111 -5.08 -12.12 20.26
C ILE A 111 -6.45 -12.60 19.79
N VAL A 112 -6.64 -12.70 18.47
CA VAL A 112 -7.87 -13.14 17.81
C VAL A 112 -7.53 -14.29 16.86
N PRO A 113 -7.31 -15.52 17.38
CA PRO A 113 -6.82 -16.66 16.59
C PRO A 113 -7.74 -17.10 15.45
N GLU A 114 -9.02 -16.75 15.53
CA GLU A 114 -10.02 -16.98 14.48
C GLU A 114 -9.93 -16.00 13.29
N THR A 115 -8.97 -15.07 13.32
CA THR A 115 -8.75 -14.12 12.22
C THR A 115 -8.26 -14.84 10.97
N GLU A 116 -9.16 -14.97 9.99
CA GLU A 116 -8.84 -15.45 8.65
C GLU A 116 -8.67 -14.24 7.71
N ILE A 117 -7.54 -14.15 7.00
CA ILE A 117 -7.35 -13.15 5.94
C ILE A 117 -7.88 -13.71 4.62
N ARG A 118 -8.84 -13.01 4.02
CA ARG A 118 -9.40 -13.35 2.71
C ARG A 118 -8.51 -12.86 1.57
N GLU A 119 -8.00 -11.64 1.68
CA GLU A 119 -7.25 -10.98 0.61
C GLU A 119 -6.25 -10.02 1.20
N PHE A 120 -5.05 -9.97 0.62
CA PHE A 120 -4.12 -8.87 0.83
C PHE A 120 -4.12 -7.95 -0.38
N ALA A 121 -4.31 -6.65 -0.18
CA ALA A 121 -4.14 -5.64 -1.22
C ALA A 121 -2.89 -4.82 -0.95
N VAL A 122 -1.95 -4.83 -1.89
CA VAL A 122 -0.70 -4.06 -1.81
C VAL A 122 -0.72 -2.99 -2.89
N ASN A 123 -0.60 -1.73 -2.47
CA ASN A 123 -0.53 -0.58 -3.35
C ASN A 123 0.83 0.09 -3.17
N ILE A 124 1.57 0.25 -4.25
CA ILE A 124 2.84 1.00 -4.27
C ILE A 124 2.65 2.16 -5.22
N SER A 125 2.69 3.37 -4.69
CA SER A 125 2.50 4.62 -5.43
C SER A 125 3.80 5.41 -5.39
N LEU A 126 4.39 5.68 -6.55
CA LEU A 126 5.68 6.35 -6.69
C LEU A 126 5.52 7.59 -7.57
N HIS A 127 6.15 8.68 -7.16
CA HIS A 127 6.34 9.88 -7.96
C HIS A 127 7.80 9.95 -8.36
N THR A 128 8.05 9.85 -9.65
CA THR A 128 9.40 9.66 -10.20
C THR A 128 9.76 10.77 -11.18
N LEU A 129 11.05 11.11 -11.29
CA LEU A 129 11.58 11.87 -12.41
C LEU A 129 12.22 10.93 -13.43
N LEU A 130 12.19 11.32 -14.69
CA LEU A 130 12.91 10.65 -15.76
C LEU A 130 14.35 11.16 -15.76
N ASP A 131 15.34 10.27 -15.73
CA ASP A 131 16.75 10.68 -15.75
C ASP A 131 17.21 11.10 -17.16
N ASP A 132 16.65 10.48 -18.21
CA ASP A 132 17.19 10.50 -19.57
C ASP A 132 16.33 11.28 -20.59
N LYS A 133 15.12 11.70 -20.23
CA LYS A 133 14.19 12.36 -21.17
C LYS A 133 13.18 13.26 -20.47
N GLN A 134 12.54 14.15 -21.24
CA GLN A 134 11.41 14.93 -20.75
C GLN A 134 10.11 14.09 -20.75
N PRO A 135 9.12 14.41 -19.90
CA PRO A 135 7.84 13.67 -19.86
C PRO A 135 7.13 13.60 -21.20
N ASP A 136 7.15 14.67 -21.99
CA ASP A 136 6.55 14.69 -23.32
C ASP A 136 7.21 13.68 -24.28
N GLU A 137 8.51 13.49 -24.17
CA GLU A 137 9.27 12.52 -24.97
C GLU A 137 8.96 11.09 -24.52
N PHE A 138 8.89 10.87 -23.19
CA PHE A 138 8.44 9.60 -22.63
C PHE A 138 7.06 9.21 -23.16
N TRP A 139 6.07 10.09 -23.03
CA TRP A 139 4.70 9.81 -23.45
C TRP A 139 4.57 9.60 -24.95
N ARG A 140 5.29 10.37 -25.78
CA ARG A 140 5.31 10.13 -27.25
C ARG A 140 5.88 8.75 -27.60
N SER A 141 6.87 8.28 -26.85
CA SER A 141 7.45 6.94 -27.05
C SER A 141 6.56 5.82 -26.52
N PHE A 142 5.83 6.09 -25.43
CA PHE A 142 5.03 5.09 -24.73
C PHE A 142 3.61 4.93 -25.29
N LEU A 143 3.00 6.05 -25.72
CA LEU A 143 1.69 6.11 -26.35
C LEU A 143 1.82 6.80 -27.72
N PRO A 144 2.22 6.06 -28.77
CA PRO A 144 2.53 6.65 -30.07
C PRO A 144 1.31 7.30 -30.74
N THR A 145 0.10 6.89 -30.35
CA THR A 145 -1.15 7.44 -30.89
C THR A 145 -2.04 7.92 -29.76
N VAL A 146 -2.31 9.22 -29.72
CA VAL A 146 -3.25 9.87 -28.81
C VAL A 146 -4.43 10.41 -29.63
N PRO A 147 -5.70 10.20 -29.21
CA PRO A 147 -6.85 10.78 -29.89
C PRO A 147 -6.73 12.31 -30.05
N ARG A 148 -7.04 12.84 -31.23
CA ARG A 148 -6.97 14.27 -31.55
C ARG A 148 -8.36 14.83 -31.85
N GLY A 149 -8.50 16.14 -31.77
CA GLY A 149 -9.73 16.86 -32.17
C GLY A 149 -10.81 16.95 -31.08
N ILE A 150 -10.50 16.59 -29.84
CA ILE A 150 -11.43 16.62 -28.69
C ILE A 150 -11.17 17.79 -27.72
N GLY A 151 -10.24 18.69 -28.06
CA GLY A 151 -9.82 19.81 -27.22
C GLY A 151 -8.34 19.73 -26.82
N PRO A 152 -7.86 20.64 -25.95
CA PRO A 152 -6.50 20.61 -25.43
C PRO A 152 -6.28 19.39 -24.53
N SER A 153 -5.10 18.80 -24.61
CA SER A 153 -4.69 17.71 -23.71
C SER A 153 -4.51 18.23 -22.29
N SER A 154 -5.19 17.63 -21.31
CA SER A 154 -5.00 17.93 -19.88
C SER A 154 -4.00 17.01 -19.19
N GLY A 155 -3.60 15.92 -19.84
CA GLY A 155 -2.69 14.91 -19.30
C GLY A 155 -2.69 13.65 -20.16
N GLN A 156 -1.76 12.74 -19.87
CA GLN A 156 -1.70 11.42 -20.50
C GLN A 156 -1.47 10.39 -19.40
N GLY A 157 -2.21 9.30 -19.49
CA GLY A 157 -2.12 8.20 -18.55
C GLY A 157 -2.49 6.89 -19.24
N VAL A 158 -1.97 5.80 -18.72
CA VAL A 158 -2.35 4.45 -19.15
C VAL A 158 -2.53 3.56 -17.94
N VAL A 159 -3.49 2.66 -18.04
CA VAL A 159 -3.74 1.64 -17.03
C VAL A 159 -3.75 0.27 -17.70
N PHE A 160 -2.98 -0.65 -17.13
CA PHE A 160 -2.99 -2.06 -17.49
C PHE A 160 -3.68 -2.84 -16.38
N TYR A 161 -4.63 -3.70 -16.74
CA TYR A 161 -5.33 -4.58 -15.82
C TYR A 161 -4.98 -6.03 -16.13
N TYR A 162 -4.69 -6.79 -15.08
CA TYR A 162 -4.33 -8.20 -15.18
C TYR A 162 -5.26 -9.02 -14.28
N GLY A 163 -5.75 -10.14 -14.81
CA GLY A 163 -6.48 -11.13 -14.01
C GLY A 163 -5.56 -11.91 -13.08
N GLY A 164 -6.14 -12.79 -12.28
CA GLY A 164 -5.38 -13.59 -11.32
C GLY A 164 -4.36 -14.53 -11.98
N HIS A 165 -3.18 -14.60 -11.38
CA HIS A 165 -2.11 -15.52 -11.75
C HIS A 165 -1.38 -15.99 -10.50
N ASP A 166 -1.23 -17.31 -10.35
CA ASP A 166 -0.59 -17.95 -9.18
C ASP A 166 -1.25 -17.53 -7.84
N LYS A 167 -0.52 -16.75 -7.03
CA LYS A 167 -0.94 -16.19 -5.73
C LYS A 167 -1.79 -14.92 -5.85
N THR A 168 -1.80 -14.28 -7.01
CA THR A 168 -2.53 -13.03 -7.24
C THR A 168 -3.96 -13.29 -7.72
N THR A 169 -4.92 -12.49 -7.26
CA THR A 169 -6.33 -12.51 -7.72
C THR A 169 -6.59 -11.47 -8.81
N ALA A 170 -5.90 -10.33 -8.72
CA ALA A 170 -5.89 -9.28 -9.72
C ALA A 170 -4.65 -8.39 -9.53
N SER A 171 -4.22 -7.72 -10.58
CA SER A 171 -3.27 -6.62 -10.44
C SER A 171 -3.52 -5.53 -11.48
N SER A 172 -3.00 -4.35 -11.20
CA SER A 172 -3.00 -3.25 -12.17
C SER A 172 -1.73 -2.42 -12.06
N LEU A 173 -1.39 -1.78 -13.16
CA LEU A 173 -0.29 -0.85 -13.27
C LEU A 173 -0.78 0.44 -13.94
N VAL A 174 -0.57 1.56 -13.28
CA VAL A 174 -0.99 2.89 -13.70
C VAL A 174 0.24 3.75 -13.94
N PHE A 175 0.25 4.42 -15.08
CA PHE A 175 1.13 5.57 -15.35
C PHE A 175 0.27 6.81 -15.55
N ASP A 176 0.71 7.92 -14.99
CA ASP A 176 0.09 9.23 -15.20
C ASP A 176 1.15 10.33 -15.05
N MET A 177 0.78 11.58 -15.31
CA MET A 177 1.56 12.73 -14.90
C MET A 177 1.52 12.89 -13.38
N SER A 178 2.67 13.16 -12.77
CA SER A 178 2.77 13.39 -11.34
C SER A 178 2.16 14.73 -10.96
N ALA A 179 1.16 14.70 -10.07
CA ALA A 179 0.59 15.91 -9.48
C ALA A 179 1.42 16.49 -8.32
N ARG A 180 2.34 15.69 -7.75
CA ARG A 180 3.18 16.10 -6.60
C ARG A 180 4.56 16.60 -7.02
N VAL A 181 5.09 16.04 -8.11
CA VAL A 181 6.43 16.33 -8.61
C VAL A 181 6.29 16.96 -9.99
N SER A 182 6.64 18.23 -10.12
CA SER A 182 6.58 18.95 -11.40
C SER A 182 7.47 18.25 -12.44
N GLY A 183 6.90 17.95 -13.61
CA GLY A 183 7.58 17.18 -14.66
C GLY A 183 7.84 15.71 -14.28
N GLY A 184 7.22 15.20 -13.23
CA GLY A 184 7.34 13.81 -12.83
C GLY A 184 6.32 12.90 -13.52
N ILE A 185 6.61 11.61 -13.50
CA ILE A 185 5.69 10.53 -13.84
C ILE A 185 5.19 9.92 -12.54
N PHE A 186 3.87 9.73 -12.45
CA PHE A 186 3.25 8.94 -11.41
C PHE A 186 3.18 7.48 -11.86
N PHE A 187 3.64 6.59 -11.00
CA PHE A 187 3.65 5.15 -11.19
C PHE A 187 2.91 4.51 -10.03
N ARG A 188 1.88 3.70 -10.29
CA ARG A 188 1.19 2.97 -9.23
C ARG A 188 0.94 1.53 -9.61
N THR A 189 1.34 0.61 -8.73
CA THR A 189 0.91 -0.78 -8.78
C THR A 189 -0.15 -1.03 -7.71
N SER A 190 -1.15 -1.82 -8.07
CA SER A 190 -2.12 -2.38 -7.12
C SER A 190 -2.14 -3.88 -7.35
N ILE A 191 -1.81 -4.67 -6.33
CA ILE A 191 -1.69 -6.13 -6.43
C ILE A 191 -2.53 -6.74 -5.32
N ASN A 192 -3.48 -7.58 -5.71
CA ASN A 192 -4.31 -8.33 -4.78
C ASN A 192 -3.84 -9.78 -4.73
N PHE A 193 -3.61 -10.28 -3.53
CA PHE A 193 -3.22 -11.66 -3.24
C PHE A 193 -4.35 -12.41 -2.56
N ASP A 194 -4.51 -13.67 -2.93
CA ASP A 194 -5.40 -14.60 -2.23
C ASP A 194 -4.84 -14.90 -0.83
N GLY A 195 -5.57 -14.52 0.22
CA GLY A 195 -5.15 -14.68 1.61
C GLY A 195 -4.98 -16.14 2.03
N ALA A 196 -5.57 -17.09 1.29
CA ALA A 196 -5.36 -18.52 1.52
C ALA A 196 -4.07 -19.06 0.89
N LYS A 197 -3.43 -18.30 -0.01
CA LYS A 197 -2.23 -18.73 -0.77
C LYS A 197 -0.95 -18.00 -0.36
N VAL A 198 -1.06 -16.92 0.41
CA VAL A 198 0.07 -16.08 0.82
C VAL A 198 0.01 -15.88 2.33
N SER A 199 1.07 -16.31 3.02
CA SER A 199 1.20 -16.04 4.45
C SER A 199 1.64 -14.59 4.70
N ILE A 200 1.51 -14.12 5.94
CA ILE A 200 1.96 -12.78 6.35
C ILE A 200 3.47 -12.63 6.13
N GLU A 201 4.25 -13.67 6.43
CA GLU A 201 5.70 -13.68 6.30
C GLU A 201 6.15 -13.66 4.83
N GLU A 202 5.38 -14.33 3.96
CA GLU A 202 5.67 -14.37 2.52
C GLU A 202 5.29 -13.08 1.80
N LEU A 203 4.28 -12.34 2.29
CA LEU A 203 3.68 -11.22 1.56
C LEU A 203 4.69 -10.15 1.11
N PRO A 204 5.66 -9.68 1.93
CA PRO A 204 6.62 -8.68 1.48
C PRO A 204 7.45 -9.14 0.27
N SER A 205 7.88 -10.41 0.26
CA SER A 205 8.64 -10.99 -0.85
C SER A 205 7.77 -11.21 -2.09
N ALA A 206 6.53 -11.65 -1.91
CA ALA A 206 5.58 -11.85 -3.01
C ALA A 206 5.20 -10.51 -3.68
N ALA A 207 5.00 -9.45 -2.88
CA ALA A 207 4.74 -8.11 -3.35
C ALA A 207 5.91 -7.55 -4.17
N GLU A 208 7.15 -7.70 -3.69
CA GLU A 208 8.35 -7.27 -4.41
C GLU A 208 8.51 -8.01 -5.74
N GLN A 209 8.33 -9.35 -5.74
CA GLN A 209 8.42 -10.15 -6.97
C GLN A 209 7.38 -9.73 -8.01
N ALA A 210 6.12 -9.55 -7.58
CA ALA A 210 5.04 -9.11 -8.46
C ALA A 210 5.30 -7.70 -9.02
N PHE A 211 5.77 -6.78 -8.17
CA PHE A 211 6.18 -5.44 -8.59
C PHE A 211 7.30 -5.46 -9.63
N ASN A 212 8.37 -6.23 -9.39
CA ASN A 212 9.50 -6.36 -10.31
C ASN A 212 9.07 -7.00 -11.65
N THR A 213 8.14 -7.95 -11.62
CA THR A 213 7.58 -8.57 -12.82
C THR A 213 6.78 -7.55 -13.63
N LEU A 214 5.97 -6.71 -12.98
CA LEU A 214 5.19 -5.67 -13.65
C LEU A 214 6.08 -4.57 -14.24
N SER A 215 7.14 -4.15 -13.55
CA SER A 215 8.02 -3.08 -14.01
C SER A 215 8.99 -3.51 -15.12
N SER A 216 9.55 -4.73 -15.02
CA SER A 216 10.52 -5.25 -16.01
C SER A 216 9.93 -5.44 -17.40
N ASN A 217 8.63 -5.78 -17.50
CA ASN A 217 7.94 -5.94 -18.78
C ASN A 217 7.78 -4.63 -19.58
N LEU A 218 8.12 -3.48 -18.99
CA LEU A 218 8.00 -2.16 -19.63
C LEU A 218 9.36 -1.48 -19.88
N ASP A 219 10.47 -2.22 -19.77
CA ASP A 219 11.83 -1.68 -19.88
C ASP A 219 12.09 -0.49 -18.93
N LEU A 220 11.49 -0.54 -17.73
CA LEU A 220 11.64 0.46 -16.68
C LEU A 220 12.61 -0.01 -15.61
N THR A 221 13.48 0.90 -15.16
CA THR A 221 14.35 0.69 -14.01
C THR A 221 14.13 1.80 -13.00
N LEU A 222 13.91 1.43 -11.74
CA LEU A 222 13.79 2.40 -10.65
C LEU A 222 15.16 2.68 -10.04
N THR A 223 15.45 3.95 -9.77
CA THR A 223 16.71 4.44 -9.21
C THR A 223 16.48 5.35 -7.99
#